data_AF-A0AAW3MW63-F1
#
_entry.id   AF-A0AAW3MW63-F1
#
_cell.length_a   1.000
_cell.length_b   1.000
_cell.length_c   1.000
_cell.angle_alpha   90.00
_cell.angle_beta   90.00
_cell.angle_gamma   90.00
#
_symmetry.space_group_name_H-M   'P 1'
#
loop_
_entity.id
_entity.type
_entity.pdbx_description
1 polymer ?
#
loop_
_entity_poly.entity_id
_entity_poly.type
_entity_poly.pdbx_seq_one_letter_code
_entity_poly.pdbx_strand_id
1 'polypeptide(L)'
;MAKPKGSKLEATLVSMAGTFMYLHDMVSTLNRKPLVPRAVEPLMAATMTELDTLKAQFEASRQAALKDAQPLLDEWLSQVGLTVGGVIRGVSWRRALGSTRGATLTFEGGIANARLHHFALDGARVVDFTLDGAQLRLPSGQIARTVADIPVRAESMYNLTALKDIETKDARTGEASPVLHVRVPLQAVQREQWMRNGNLELA
;
A
#
# COMPACT_ATOMS: atom_id res chain seq x y z
N MET A 1 9.55 33.00 2.15
CA MET A 1 8.47 32.08 1.68
C MET A 1 8.39 30.90 2.63
N ALA A 2 7.29 30.74 3.35
CA ALA A 2 7.18 29.73 4.39
C ALA A 2 6.76 28.35 3.83
N LYS A 3 7.71 27.42 3.74
CA LYS A 3 7.50 25.96 3.87
C LYS A 3 8.41 25.55 5.05
N PRO A 4 7.92 24.87 6.11
CA PRO A 4 7.43 23.48 6.01
C PRO A 4 6.40 23.09 7.10
N LYS A 5 5.11 22.91 6.77
CA LYS A 5 4.17 22.18 7.67
C LYS A 5 4.07 20.69 7.37
N GLY A 6 4.49 20.27 6.17
CA GLY A 6 4.52 18.86 5.78
C GLY A 6 5.58 18.01 6.49
N SER A 7 6.66 18.59 7.06
CA SER A 7 7.78 17.76 7.55
C SER A 7 7.51 17.03 8.87
N LYS A 8 6.76 17.62 9.82
CA LYS A 8 6.52 17.00 11.13
C LYS A 8 5.47 15.89 11.06
N LEU A 9 4.34 16.16 10.41
CA LEU A 9 3.28 15.17 10.22
C LEU A 9 3.75 14.00 9.35
N GLU A 10 4.48 14.29 8.27
CA GLU A 10 5.11 13.26 7.44
C GLU A 10 6.10 12.40 8.24
N ALA A 11 6.97 13.02 9.06
CA ALA A 11 7.90 12.28 9.91
C ALA A 11 7.17 11.39 10.94
N THR A 12 6.07 11.87 11.52
CA THR A 12 5.22 11.07 12.42
C THR A 12 4.63 9.87 11.68
N LEU A 13 4.05 10.07 10.49
CA LEU A 13 3.49 8.96 9.69
C LEU A 13 4.55 7.96 9.25
N VAL A 14 5.75 8.41 8.88
CA VAL A 14 6.88 7.53 8.56
C VAL A 14 7.29 6.69 9.77
N SER A 15 7.33 7.29 10.97
CA SER A 15 7.60 6.57 12.21
C SER A 15 6.51 5.54 12.51
N MET A 16 5.23 5.91 12.40
CA MET A 16 4.10 5.00 12.62
C MET A 16 4.08 3.84 11.62
N ALA A 17 4.35 4.11 10.34
CA ALA A 17 4.51 3.07 9.33
C ALA A 17 5.65 2.09 9.71
N GLY A 18 6.75 2.60 10.28
CA GLY A 18 7.81 1.77 10.85
C GLY A 18 7.29 0.86 11.98
N THR A 19 6.55 1.41 12.93
CA THR A 19 5.92 0.64 14.01
C THR A 19 4.97 -0.44 13.48
N PHE A 20 4.19 -0.14 12.43
CA PHE A 20 3.30 -1.11 11.80
C PHE A 20 4.04 -2.27 11.17
N MET A 21 5.16 -1.98 10.49
CA MET A 21 6.03 -3.02 9.95
C MET A 21 6.54 -3.94 11.06
N TYR A 22 7.04 -3.39 12.17
CA TYR A 22 7.50 -4.19 13.30
C TYR A 22 6.39 -5.05 13.92
N LEU A 23 5.22 -4.48 14.16
CA LEU A 23 4.09 -5.23 14.71
C LEU A 23 3.62 -6.32 13.73
N HIS A 24 3.59 -6.02 12.44
CA HIS A 24 3.28 -7.01 11.41
C HIS A 24 4.30 -8.15 11.39
N ASP A 25 5.61 -7.85 11.44
CA ASP A 25 6.68 -8.85 11.43
C ASP A 25 6.63 -9.75 12.67
N MET A 26 6.30 -9.20 13.84
CA MET A 26 6.11 -9.97 15.08
C MET A 26 4.93 -10.93 14.96
N VAL A 27 3.76 -10.45 14.51
CA VAL A 27 2.58 -11.30 14.29
C VAL A 27 2.86 -12.37 13.23
N SER A 28 3.53 -12.01 12.13
CA SER A 28 3.92 -12.92 11.06
C SER A 28 4.85 -14.02 11.57
N THR A 29 5.86 -13.64 12.36
CA THR A 29 6.80 -14.57 13.00
C THR A 29 6.07 -15.54 13.94
N LEU A 30 5.16 -15.03 14.77
CA LEU A 30 4.37 -15.85 15.68
C LEU A 30 3.39 -16.79 14.97
N ASN A 31 2.98 -16.45 13.75
CA ASN A 31 2.10 -17.29 12.92
C ASN A 31 2.86 -18.39 12.14
N ARG A 32 4.19 -18.34 12.06
CA ARG A 32 4.97 -19.37 11.36
C ARG A 32 4.95 -20.68 12.15
N LYS A 33 4.59 -21.77 11.48
CA LYS A 33 4.50 -23.10 12.09
C LYS A 33 5.84 -23.87 12.04
N PRO A 34 6.10 -24.77 13.00
CA PRO A 34 5.67 -24.74 14.39
C PRO A 34 6.76 -24.12 15.29
N LEU A 35 6.40 -23.12 16.11
CA LEU A 35 7.31 -22.50 17.10
C LEU A 35 7.74 -23.50 18.18
N VAL A 36 6.84 -24.42 18.53
CA VAL A 36 7.08 -25.53 19.45
C VAL A 36 6.99 -26.83 18.65
N PRO A 37 8.03 -27.68 18.62
CA PRO A 37 7.94 -28.96 17.95
C PRO A 37 6.82 -29.82 18.52
N ARG A 38 6.04 -30.47 17.64
CA ARG A 38 4.89 -31.31 18.04
C ARG A 38 5.20 -32.35 19.12
N ALA A 39 6.41 -32.90 19.11
CA ALA A 39 6.84 -33.90 20.08
C ALA A 39 6.90 -33.38 21.53
N VAL A 40 7.05 -32.07 21.74
CA VAL A 40 7.14 -31.46 23.07
C VAL A 40 5.95 -30.56 23.41
N GLU A 41 4.98 -30.41 22.50
CA GLU A 41 3.74 -29.65 22.74
C GLU A 41 3.03 -30.04 24.06
N PRO A 42 2.88 -31.34 24.43
CA PRO A 42 2.23 -31.71 25.69
C PRO A 42 2.98 -31.22 26.94
N LEU A 43 4.31 -31.07 26.84
CA LEU A 43 5.17 -30.60 27.94
C LEU A 43 5.23 -29.06 27.99
N MET A 44 4.82 -28.39 26.92
CA MET A 44 4.91 -26.94 26.75
C MET A 44 3.52 -26.28 26.59
N ALA A 45 2.45 -26.92 27.07
CA ALA A 45 1.08 -26.42 26.95
C ALA A 45 0.90 -25.01 27.54
N ALA A 46 1.56 -24.73 28.67
CA ALA A 46 1.60 -23.38 29.26
C ALA A 46 2.26 -22.36 28.34
N THR A 47 3.43 -22.70 27.77
CA THR A 47 4.14 -21.84 26.80
C THR A 47 3.32 -21.59 25.55
N MET A 48 2.61 -22.59 25.03
CA MET A 48 1.69 -22.42 23.90
C MET A 48 0.58 -21.42 24.22
N THR A 49 0.02 -21.47 25.43
CA THR A 49 -1.01 -20.54 25.89
C THR A 49 -0.48 -19.10 26.00
N GLU A 50 0.75 -18.94 26.51
CA GLU A 50 1.43 -17.65 26.57
C GLU A 50 1.72 -17.08 25.18
N LEU A 51 2.17 -17.92 24.23
CA LEU A 51 2.43 -17.51 22.85
C LEU A 51 1.14 -17.06 22.14
N ASP A 52 0.02 -17.76 22.35
CA ASP A 52 -1.28 -17.37 21.80
C ASP A 52 -1.75 -16.04 22.41
N THR A 53 -1.54 -15.84 23.72
CA THR A 53 -1.84 -14.59 24.41
C THR A 53 -1.00 -13.43 23.86
N LEU A 54 0.30 -13.64 23.70
CA LEU A 54 1.24 -12.65 23.15
C LEU A 54 0.87 -12.28 21.71
N LYS A 55 0.50 -13.27 20.89
CA LYS A 55 0.00 -13.05 19.53
C LYS A 55 -1.25 -12.18 19.52
N ALA A 56 -2.22 -12.46 20.39
CA ALA A 56 -3.43 -11.66 20.52
C ALA A 56 -3.12 -10.20 20.95
N GLN A 57 -2.17 -10.01 21.86
CA GLN A 57 -1.73 -8.69 22.29
C GLN A 57 -1.06 -7.89 21.16
N PHE A 58 -0.17 -8.51 20.38
CA PHE A 58 0.45 -7.85 19.23
C PHE A 58 -0.57 -7.46 18.16
N GLU A 59 -1.54 -8.32 17.86
CA GLU A 59 -2.62 -8.02 16.93
C GLU A 59 -3.50 -6.86 17.44
N ALA A 60 -3.89 -6.87 18.71
CA ALA A 60 -4.63 -5.77 19.33
C ALA A 60 -3.86 -4.45 19.27
N SER A 61 -2.55 -4.49 19.55
CA SER A 61 -1.66 -3.33 19.48
C SER A 61 -1.56 -2.78 18.05
N ARG A 62 -1.50 -3.68 17.05
CA ARG A 62 -1.51 -3.30 15.64
C ARG A 62 -2.80 -2.59 15.25
N GLN A 63 -3.95 -3.13 15.63
CA GLN A 63 -5.25 -2.52 15.33
C GLN A 63 -5.44 -1.16 16.02
N ALA A 64 -5.03 -1.04 17.28
CA ALA A 64 -5.05 0.24 18.00
C ALA A 64 -4.17 1.28 17.31
N ALA A 65 -2.94 0.90 16.96
CA ALA A 65 -2.01 1.81 16.33
C ALA A 65 -2.48 2.24 14.91
N LEU A 66 -3.11 1.33 14.14
CA LEU A 66 -3.76 1.68 12.86
C LEU A 66 -4.88 2.70 13.05
N LYS A 67 -5.74 2.49 14.05
CA LYS A 67 -6.82 3.42 14.39
C LYS A 67 -6.28 4.80 14.76
N ASP A 68 -5.19 4.86 15.52
CA ASP A 68 -4.57 6.11 15.95
C ASP A 68 -3.84 6.83 14.82
N ALA A 69 -3.33 6.11 13.82
CA ALA A 69 -2.68 6.71 12.65
C ALA A 69 -3.67 7.30 11.66
N GLN A 70 -4.89 6.76 11.57
CA GLN A 70 -5.83 7.14 10.52
C GLN A 70 -6.14 8.64 10.51
N PRO A 71 -6.44 9.32 11.64
CA PRO A 71 -6.68 10.76 11.63
C PRO A 71 -5.47 11.58 11.15
N LEU A 72 -4.26 11.14 11.50
CA LEU A 72 -3.02 11.79 11.06
C LEU A 72 -2.79 11.60 9.56
N LEU A 73 -3.12 10.41 9.05
CA LEU A 73 -3.07 10.11 7.63
C LEU A 73 -4.09 10.98 6.88
N ASP A 74 -5.33 11.06 7.35
CA ASP A 74 -6.39 11.85 6.73
C ASP A 74 -6.00 13.35 6.69
N GLU A 75 -5.42 13.88 7.77
CA GLU A 75 -4.88 15.24 7.80
C GLU A 75 -3.77 15.43 6.76
N TRP A 76 -2.82 14.50 6.69
CA TRP A 76 -1.73 14.57 5.71
C TRP A 76 -2.24 14.49 4.28
N LEU A 77 -3.20 13.60 4.00
CA LEU A 77 -3.86 13.45 2.71
C LEU A 77 -4.55 14.74 2.27
N SER A 78 -5.23 15.41 3.19
CA SER A 78 -5.81 16.74 2.96
C SER A 78 -4.76 17.78 2.57
N GLN A 79 -3.61 17.78 3.26
CA GLN A 79 -2.51 18.70 2.95
C GLN A 79 -1.85 18.45 1.57
N VAL A 80 -1.85 17.21 1.08
CA VAL A 80 -1.28 16.85 -0.22
C VAL A 80 -2.31 16.72 -1.34
N GLY A 81 -3.59 17.00 -1.07
CA GLY A 81 -4.67 16.98 -2.07
C GLY A 81 -5.15 15.58 -2.47
N LEU A 82 -4.90 14.55 -1.65
CA LEU A 82 -5.25 13.14 -1.93
C LEU A 82 -6.30 12.62 -0.95
N THR A 83 -7.39 13.34 -0.73
CA THR A 83 -8.41 12.99 0.27
C THR A 83 -9.26 11.79 -0.17
N VAL A 84 -9.69 10.97 0.80
CA VAL A 84 -10.72 9.94 0.57
C VAL A 84 -12.01 10.61 0.07
N GLY A 85 -12.65 10.00 -0.93
CA GLY A 85 -13.75 10.58 -1.70
C GLY A 85 -13.30 11.49 -2.86
N GLY A 86 -12.02 11.83 -2.93
CA GLY A 86 -11.41 12.53 -4.05
C GLY A 86 -11.08 11.62 -5.23
N VAL A 87 -10.46 12.17 -6.25
CA VAL A 87 -9.95 11.42 -7.42
C VAL A 87 -8.43 11.49 -7.40
N ILE A 88 -7.77 10.35 -7.53
CA ILE A 88 -6.34 10.29 -7.80
C ILE A 88 -6.13 9.99 -9.28
N ARG A 89 -5.22 10.75 -9.89
CA ARG A 89 -4.75 10.53 -11.25
C ARG A 89 -3.25 10.41 -11.21
N GLY A 90 -2.73 9.47 -11.97
CA GLY A 90 -1.31 9.33 -12.06
C GLY A 90 -0.84 8.50 -13.21
N VAL A 91 0.47 8.46 -13.32
CA VAL A 91 1.19 7.77 -14.36
C VAL A 91 2.27 6.93 -13.71
N SER A 92 2.33 5.65 -14.07
CA SER A 92 3.47 4.79 -13.74
C SER A 92 4.32 4.64 -15.00
N TRP A 93 5.54 5.16 -14.96
CA TRP A 93 6.53 5.02 -16.02
C TRP A 93 7.67 4.15 -15.54
N ARG A 94 8.10 3.22 -16.40
CA ARG A 94 9.32 2.47 -16.15
C ARG A 94 10.24 2.53 -17.34
N ARG A 95 11.48 2.92 -17.10
CA ARG A 95 12.57 2.79 -18.06
C ARG A 95 12.98 1.32 -18.15
N ALA A 96 12.75 0.68 -19.29
CA ALA A 96 13.31 -0.65 -19.53
C ALA A 96 14.85 -0.54 -19.61
N LEU A 97 15.57 -1.44 -18.92
CA LEU A 97 17.03 -1.52 -18.99
C LEU A 97 17.46 -1.63 -20.46
N GLY A 98 18.25 -0.66 -20.93
CA GLY A 98 18.73 -0.59 -22.32
C GLY A 98 17.81 0.13 -23.31
N SER A 99 16.66 0.65 -22.88
CA SER A 99 15.74 1.42 -23.74
C SER A 99 15.76 2.93 -23.43
N THR A 100 15.71 3.74 -24.47
CA THR A 100 15.42 5.19 -24.38
C THR A 100 13.92 5.49 -24.27
N ARG A 101 13.04 4.50 -24.49
CA ARG A 101 11.58 4.61 -24.33
C ARG A 101 11.11 3.77 -23.14
N GLY A 102 10.50 4.42 -22.15
CA GLY A 102 9.82 3.73 -21.06
C GLY A 102 8.38 3.35 -21.44
N ALA A 103 7.81 2.38 -20.74
CA ALA A 103 6.40 2.05 -20.83
C ALA A 103 5.62 2.89 -19.81
N THR A 104 4.49 3.44 -20.24
CA THR A 104 3.66 4.36 -19.47
C THR A 104 2.27 3.77 -19.27
N LEU A 105 1.88 3.52 -18.03
CA LEU A 105 0.49 3.24 -17.69
C LEU A 105 -0.11 4.46 -17.01
N THR A 106 -1.25 4.94 -17.50
CA THR A 106 -2.00 5.99 -16.80
C THR A 106 -3.14 5.36 -16.02
N PHE A 107 -3.42 5.91 -14.84
CA PHE A 107 -4.52 5.49 -14.00
C PHE A 107 -5.30 6.70 -13.49
N GLU A 108 -6.59 6.50 -13.31
CA GLU A 108 -7.50 7.46 -12.69
C GLU A 108 -8.54 6.67 -11.89
N GLY A 109 -8.83 7.06 -10.66
CA GLY A 109 -9.86 6.42 -9.86
C GLY A 109 -10.28 7.24 -8.65
N GLY A 110 -11.47 6.98 -8.14
CA GLY A 110 -11.93 7.57 -6.89
C GLY A 110 -11.20 6.92 -5.72
N ILE A 111 -10.71 7.71 -4.77
CA ILE A 111 -10.07 7.19 -3.55
C ILE A 111 -11.17 6.71 -2.61
N ALA A 112 -11.35 5.39 -2.51
CA ALA A 112 -12.34 4.79 -1.61
C ALA A 112 -11.80 4.63 -0.19
N ASN A 113 -10.51 4.29 -0.08
CA ASN A 113 -9.82 4.15 1.20
C ASN A 113 -8.32 4.46 1.04
N ALA A 114 -7.69 4.87 2.13
CA ALA A 114 -6.26 5.10 2.22
C ALA A 114 -5.75 4.60 3.58
N ARG A 115 -4.65 3.85 3.56
CA ARG A 115 -4.02 3.33 4.78
C ARG A 115 -2.50 3.36 4.68
N LEU A 116 -1.82 3.37 5.82
CA LEU A 116 -0.38 3.10 5.83
C LEU A 116 -0.11 1.65 5.44
N HIS A 117 0.81 1.43 4.50
CA HIS A 117 1.20 0.10 4.09
C HIS A 117 2.05 -0.58 5.17
N HIS A 118 1.83 -1.87 5.38
CA HIS A 118 2.42 -2.63 6.47
C HIS A 118 3.81 -3.21 6.14
N PHE A 119 4.33 -2.93 4.93
CA PHE A 119 5.70 -3.26 4.51
C PHE A 119 6.36 -2.05 3.86
N ALA A 120 7.68 -1.98 3.97
CA ALA A 120 8.47 -1.10 3.12
C ALA A 120 8.60 -1.69 1.72
N LEU A 121 8.39 -0.88 0.69
CA LEU A 121 8.57 -1.24 -0.71
C LEU A 121 9.76 -0.48 -1.25
N ASP A 122 10.78 -1.19 -1.73
CA ASP A 122 12.03 -0.60 -2.20
C ASP A 122 12.65 0.41 -1.22
N GLY A 123 12.53 0.12 0.08
CA GLY A 123 13.02 0.99 1.18
C GLY A 123 12.12 2.20 1.49
N ALA A 124 11.03 2.40 0.76
CA ALA A 124 10.05 3.46 0.99
C ALA A 124 8.90 2.99 1.88
N ARG A 125 8.46 3.86 2.79
CA ARG A 125 7.18 3.69 3.51
C ARG A 125 6.12 4.35 2.65
N VAL A 126 5.03 3.63 2.37
CA VAL A 126 4.03 4.07 1.40
C VAL A 126 2.63 4.14 2.00
N VAL A 127 1.81 5.01 1.45
CA VAL A 127 0.36 4.98 1.59
C VAL A 127 -0.20 4.07 0.51
N ASP A 128 -1.11 3.20 0.90
CA ASP A 128 -1.83 2.26 0.06
C ASP A 128 -3.25 2.81 -0.16
N PHE A 129 -3.55 3.20 -1.40
CA PHE A 129 -4.86 3.71 -1.80
C PHE A 129 -5.67 2.62 -2.48
N THR A 130 -6.87 2.40 -1.99
CA THR A 130 -7.90 1.56 -2.62
C THR A 130 -8.72 2.44 -3.54
N LEU A 131 -8.73 2.10 -4.84
CA LEU A 131 -9.43 2.89 -5.86
C LEU A 131 -10.72 2.22 -6.32
N ASP A 132 -11.80 3.00 -6.34
CA ASP A 132 -13.09 2.62 -6.92
C ASP A 132 -13.26 3.22 -8.32
N GLY A 133 -13.91 2.46 -9.20
CA GLY A 133 -14.16 2.88 -10.59
C GLY A 133 -12.89 3.22 -11.38
N ALA A 134 -11.77 2.59 -11.02
CA ALA A 134 -10.48 2.93 -11.58
C ALA A 134 -10.40 2.58 -13.08
N GLN A 135 -9.85 3.49 -13.87
CA GLN A 135 -9.52 3.28 -15.27
C GLN A 135 -8.02 3.17 -15.41
N LEU A 136 -7.55 2.07 -15.99
CA LEU A 136 -6.15 1.90 -16.39
C LEU A 136 -6.05 2.05 -17.90
N ARG A 137 -5.08 2.81 -18.39
CA ARG A 137 -4.83 2.95 -19.84
C ARG A 137 -3.42 2.49 -20.16
N LEU A 138 -3.35 1.53 -21.07
CA LEU A 138 -2.12 1.03 -21.65
C LEU A 138 -1.44 2.10 -22.50
N PRO A 139 -0.13 1.97 -22.77
CA PRO A 139 0.57 2.85 -23.71
C PRO A 139 -0.09 2.91 -25.10
N SER A 140 -0.79 1.84 -25.50
CA SER A 140 -1.56 1.75 -26.75
C SER A 140 -2.83 2.61 -26.78
N GLY A 141 -3.23 3.21 -25.64
CA GLY A 141 -4.50 3.91 -25.47
C GLY A 141 -5.69 3.01 -25.13
N GLN A 142 -5.49 1.68 -25.13
CA GLN A 142 -6.51 0.72 -24.71
C GLN A 142 -6.78 0.81 -23.21
N ILE A 143 -8.03 0.64 -22.81
CA ILE A 143 -8.46 0.61 -21.41
C ILE A 143 -8.30 -0.82 -20.88
N ALA A 144 -7.47 -1.00 -19.87
CA ALA A 144 -7.45 -2.18 -19.02
C ALA A 144 -8.43 -1.95 -17.85
N ARG A 145 -9.23 -2.96 -17.48
CA ARG A 145 -10.20 -2.84 -16.38
C ARG A 145 -9.51 -3.08 -15.05
N THR A 146 -8.51 -3.94 -15.02
CA THR A 146 -7.70 -4.25 -13.83
C THR A 146 -6.22 -4.39 -14.17
N VAL A 147 -5.36 -4.44 -13.15
CA VAL A 147 -3.94 -4.78 -13.36
C VAL A 147 -3.78 -6.20 -13.90
N ALA A 148 -4.71 -7.12 -13.60
CA ALA A 148 -4.65 -8.51 -14.08
C ALA A 148 -4.91 -8.64 -15.60
N ASP A 149 -5.50 -7.62 -16.22
CA ASP A 149 -5.65 -7.56 -17.69
C ASP A 149 -4.34 -7.13 -18.38
N ILE A 150 -3.37 -6.67 -17.61
CA ILE A 150 -2.06 -6.28 -18.10
C ILE A 150 -1.21 -7.57 -18.20
N PRO A 151 -0.47 -7.80 -19.29
CA PRO A 151 0.37 -8.98 -19.40
C PRO A 151 1.32 -9.12 -18.18
N VAL A 152 1.50 -10.33 -17.66
CA VAL A 152 2.30 -10.61 -16.43
C VAL A 152 3.69 -9.96 -16.43
N ARG A 153 4.36 -9.90 -17.59
CA ARG A 153 5.66 -9.23 -17.70
C ARG A 153 5.59 -7.73 -17.41
N ALA A 154 4.44 -7.12 -17.59
CA ALA A 154 4.18 -5.71 -17.41
C ALA A 154 3.51 -5.40 -16.06
N GLU A 155 2.72 -6.32 -15.47
CA GLU A 155 2.15 -6.13 -14.11
C GLU A 155 3.21 -5.78 -13.06
N SER A 156 4.30 -6.56 -13.00
CA SER A 156 5.40 -6.33 -12.07
C SER A 156 6.22 -5.07 -12.37
N MET A 157 5.95 -4.38 -13.48
CA MET A 157 6.66 -3.18 -13.89
C MET A 157 6.00 -1.88 -13.44
N TYR A 158 4.76 -1.94 -12.96
CA TYR A 158 4.00 -0.77 -12.51
C TYR A 158 3.84 -0.84 -10.98
N ASN A 159 3.89 0.30 -10.27
CA ASN A 159 3.70 0.36 -8.81
C ASN A 159 2.22 0.17 -8.39
N LEU A 160 1.57 -0.79 -9.04
CA LEU A 160 0.16 -1.10 -8.94
C LEU A 160 0.03 -2.57 -8.56
N THR A 161 -1.03 -2.90 -7.85
CA THR A 161 -1.32 -4.30 -7.53
C THR A 161 -2.82 -4.48 -7.53
N ALA A 162 -3.30 -5.54 -8.18
CA ALA A 162 -4.64 -6.04 -7.97
C ALA A 162 -4.60 -7.02 -6.79
N LEU A 163 -5.40 -6.77 -5.76
CA LEU A 163 -5.62 -7.77 -4.72
C LEU A 163 -6.77 -8.68 -5.15
N LYS A 164 -6.53 -9.99 -5.09
CA LYS A 164 -7.54 -11.02 -5.44
C LYS A 164 -8.56 -11.23 -4.32
N ASP A 165 -8.25 -10.76 -3.12
CA ASP A 165 -8.94 -11.15 -1.89
C ASP A 165 -9.89 -10.04 -1.39
N ILE A 166 -9.89 -8.89 -2.07
CA ILE A 166 -10.80 -7.76 -1.81
C ILE A 166 -11.49 -7.47 -3.13
N GLU A 167 -12.77 -7.81 -3.21
CA GLU A 167 -13.64 -7.46 -4.34
C GLU A 167 -14.34 -6.13 -4.04
N THR A 168 -14.25 -5.16 -4.94
CA THR A 168 -15.18 -4.02 -4.96
C THR A 168 -16.10 -4.14 -6.16
N LYS A 169 -17.26 -3.50 -6.10
CA LYS A 169 -18.17 -3.47 -7.24
C LYS A 169 -17.74 -2.33 -8.16
N ASP A 170 -17.50 -2.63 -9.43
CA ASP A 170 -17.36 -1.63 -10.48
C ASP A 170 -18.61 -0.75 -10.46
N ALA A 171 -18.44 0.56 -10.21
CA ALA A 171 -19.56 1.50 -10.07
C ALA A 171 -20.35 1.71 -11.38
N ARG A 172 -19.79 1.32 -12.52
CA ARG A 172 -20.33 1.52 -13.86
C ARG A 172 -21.08 0.30 -14.39
N THR A 173 -20.60 -0.91 -14.07
CA THR A 173 -21.21 -2.17 -14.53
C THR A 173 -21.91 -2.95 -13.41
N GLY A 174 -21.62 -2.64 -12.15
CA GLY A 174 -22.09 -3.39 -10.98
C GLY A 174 -21.42 -4.74 -10.80
N GLU A 175 -20.46 -5.11 -11.66
CA GLU A 175 -19.72 -6.37 -11.58
C GLU A 175 -18.67 -6.31 -10.48
N ALA A 176 -18.44 -7.44 -9.81
CA ALA A 176 -17.33 -7.56 -8.87
C ALA A 176 -16.01 -7.48 -9.65
N SER A 177 -15.18 -6.48 -9.32
CA SER A 177 -13.85 -6.30 -9.88
C SER A 177 -12.82 -6.36 -8.75
N PRO A 178 -11.65 -6.96 -9.00
CA PRO A 178 -10.49 -6.80 -8.13
C PRO A 178 -10.23 -5.31 -7.84
N VAL A 179 -9.98 -4.98 -6.58
CA VAL A 179 -9.62 -3.63 -6.17
C VAL A 179 -8.25 -3.24 -6.74
N LEU A 180 -8.17 -2.05 -7.33
CA LEU A 180 -6.88 -1.46 -7.70
C LEU A 180 -6.24 -0.78 -6.49
N HIS A 181 -5.03 -1.19 -6.17
CA HIS A 181 -4.20 -0.53 -5.18
C HIS A 181 -3.13 0.34 -5.83
N VAL A 182 -3.02 1.59 -5.38
CA VAL A 182 -1.95 2.52 -5.76
C VAL A 182 -1.09 2.83 -4.53
N ARG A 183 0.23 2.69 -4.69
CA ARG A 183 1.19 2.94 -3.61
C ARG A 183 1.93 4.25 -3.85
N VAL A 184 1.88 5.14 -2.86
CA VAL A 184 2.54 6.45 -2.93
C VAL A 184 3.50 6.61 -1.75
N PRO A 185 4.78 6.96 -1.98
CA PRO A 185 5.72 7.19 -0.88
C PRO A 185 5.28 8.30 0.07
N LEU A 186 5.44 8.04 1.37
CA LEU A 186 5.18 9.03 2.42
C LEU A 186 6.20 10.16 2.41
N GLN A 187 7.46 9.90 2.06
CA GLN A 187 8.50 10.94 2.10
C GLN A 187 8.54 11.76 0.81
N ALA A 188 8.58 13.09 0.94
CA ALA A 188 8.65 13.99 -0.22
C ALA A 188 9.86 13.68 -1.14
N VAL A 189 11.04 13.47 -0.55
CA VAL A 189 12.26 13.15 -1.30
C VAL A 189 12.12 11.85 -2.09
N GLN A 190 11.45 10.84 -1.51
CA GLN A 190 11.19 9.57 -2.18
C GLN A 190 10.15 9.73 -3.30
N ARG A 191 9.08 10.51 -3.08
CA ARG A 191 8.14 10.87 -4.15
C ARG A 191 8.84 11.57 -5.31
N GLU A 192 9.70 12.54 -5.02
CA GLU A 192 10.49 13.25 -6.05
C GLU A 192 11.46 12.34 -6.79
N GLN A 193 12.07 11.38 -6.09
CA GLN A 193 12.92 10.38 -6.73
C GLN A 193 12.09 9.45 -7.62
N TRP A 194 10.90 9.05 -7.17
CA TRP A 194 9.99 8.23 -7.96
C TRP A 194 9.50 8.98 -9.21
N MET A 195 9.16 10.27 -9.09
CA MET A 195 8.83 11.14 -10.22
C MET A 195 9.99 11.25 -11.22
N ARG A 196 11.21 11.49 -10.74
CA ARG A 196 12.40 11.62 -11.61
C ARG A 196 12.77 10.32 -12.32
N ASN A 197 12.58 9.19 -11.65
CA ASN A 197 12.79 7.87 -12.24
C ASN A 197 11.57 7.39 -13.05
N GLY A 198 10.52 8.22 -13.11
CA GLY A 198 9.21 8.04 -13.71
C GLY A 198 8.32 6.97 -13.08
N ASN A 199 8.75 6.33 -12.00
CA ASN A 199 7.98 5.29 -11.31
C ASN A 199 6.56 5.72 -10.89
N LEU A 200 6.35 7.02 -10.65
CA LEU A 200 5.06 7.60 -10.29
C LEU A 200 5.04 9.10 -10.59
N GLU A 201 4.04 9.58 -11.32
CA GLU A 201 3.66 10.99 -11.44
C GLU A 201 2.21 11.14 -10.97
N LEU A 202 1.93 12.14 -10.13
CA LEU A 202 0.58 12.45 -9.64
C LEU A 202 0.16 13.81 -10.20
N ALA A 203 -1.07 13.90 -10.72
CA ALA A 203 -1.62 15.12 -11.32
C ALA A 203 -2.36 15.99 -10.29
#